data_AF-K0HXQ7-F1
#
_entry.id   AF-K0HXQ7-F1
#
_cell.length_a   1.000
_cell.length_b   1.000
_cell.length_c   1.000
_cell.angle_alpha   90.00
_cell.angle_beta   90.00
_cell.angle_gamma   90.00
#
_symmetry.space_group_name_H-M   'P 1'
#
loop_
_entity.id
_entity.type
_entity.pdbx_description
1 polymer ?
#
loop_
_entity_poly.entity_id
_entity_poly.type
_entity_poly.pdbx_seq_one_letter_code
_entity_poly.pdbx_strand_id
1 'polypeptide(L)'
;MRERRSAAHAGAQLDWVDLAREEGVGARQGHDQPTAGGGGYLDECTPSQLWEEARLRELAEMGLPQVWLDVAREIGYDPFMRMWRVLDSAVELRSDSESMIEVQLRRFSSFQRYQRNRFIEALVNMGLSTTEIQNRVKRELGEELSVRHLVRLAARGRGRIQA
;
A
#
# COMPACT_ATOMS: atom_id res chain seq x y z
N MET A 1 -35.77 3.59 -31.86
CA MET A 1 -34.45 2.93 -31.91
C MET A 1 -33.70 3.33 -30.64
N ARG A 2 -33.62 2.41 -29.67
CA ARG A 2 -33.06 2.65 -28.33
C ARG A 2 -31.59 2.29 -28.35
N GLU A 3 -30.71 3.24 -28.12
CA GLU A 3 -29.30 2.95 -27.86
C GLU A 3 -29.01 3.30 -26.39
N ARG A 4 -28.83 2.24 -25.59
CA ARG A 4 -28.40 2.31 -24.19
C ARG A 4 -26.89 2.49 -24.20
N ARG A 5 -26.40 3.68 -23.80
CA ARG A 5 -24.98 3.85 -23.49
C ARG A 5 -24.77 3.41 -22.04
N SER A 6 -24.21 2.21 -21.91
CA SER A 6 -23.78 1.59 -20.67
C SER A 6 -22.73 2.47 -19.99
N ALA A 7 -22.98 2.84 -18.74
CA ALA A 7 -22.01 3.48 -17.88
C ALA A 7 -20.98 2.41 -17.45
N ALA A 8 -19.83 2.39 -18.12
CA ALA A 8 -18.70 1.57 -17.71
C ALA A 8 -18.19 2.08 -16.36
N HIS A 9 -18.33 1.22 -15.35
CA HIS A 9 -17.78 1.38 -14.01
C HIS A 9 -16.31 1.81 -14.06
N ALA A 10 -16.03 3.04 -13.63
CA ALA A 10 -14.66 3.49 -13.37
C ALA A 10 -14.17 2.85 -12.07
N GLY A 11 -13.16 2.01 -12.21
CA GLY A 11 -12.58 1.07 -11.24
C GLY A 11 -12.52 1.53 -9.79
N ALA A 12 -13.14 0.73 -8.93
CA ALA A 12 -12.71 0.58 -7.54
C ALA A 12 -11.44 -0.30 -7.57
N GLN A 13 -10.27 0.34 -7.55
CA GLN A 13 -9.03 -0.37 -7.26
C GLN A 13 -8.92 -0.51 -5.74
N LEU A 14 -9.36 -1.67 -5.25
CA LEU A 14 -9.09 -2.17 -3.92
C LEU A 14 -8.63 -3.62 -4.11
N ASP A 15 -7.34 -3.79 -4.38
CA ASP A 15 -6.66 -5.07 -4.28
C ASP A 15 -5.51 -4.87 -3.28
N TRP A 16 -5.83 -5.13 -2.01
CA TRP A 16 -4.86 -5.22 -0.94
C TRP A 16 -4.88 -6.66 -0.45
N VAL A 17 -3.99 -7.47 -1.05
CA VAL A 17 -3.40 -8.70 -0.49
C VAL A 17 -4.39 -9.85 -0.26
N ASP A 18 -4.61 -10.68 -1.29
CA ASP A 18 -5.15 -12.03 -1.11
C ASP A 18 -4.02 -13.04 -0.88
N LEU A 19 -4.06 -13.62 0.32
CA LEU A 19 -3.25 -14.73 0.80
C LEU A 19 -3.68 -16.06 0.15
N ALA A 20 -2.69 -16.92 -0.02
CA ALA A 20 -2.78 -18.38 -0.12
C ALA A 20 -3.39 -19.00 -1.39
N ARG A 21 -2.48 -19.47 -2.26
CA ARG A 21 -2.72 -20.69 -3.05
C ARG A 21 -1.40 -21.45 -3.25
N GLU A 22 -1.01 -22.21 -2.24
CA GLU A 22 -0.02 -23.28 -2.36
C GLU A 22 -0.72 -24.50 -2.98
N GLU A 23 -0.38 -24.81 -4.23
CA GLU A 23 -0.77 -26.07 -4.87
C GLU A 23 0.27 -27.15 -4.56
N GLY A 24 -0.14 -28.16 -3.80
CA GLY A 24 0.68 -29.30 -3.44
C GLY A 24 0.81 -30.36 -4.55
N VAL A 25 1.95 -31.05 -4.52
CA VAL A 25 2.28 -32.35 -5.12
C VAL A 25 3.50 -32.88 -4.34
N GLY A 26 3.69 -34.13 -3.91
CA GLY A 26 2.99 -35.40 -3.91
C GLY A 26 3.94 -36.46 -3.28
N ALA A 27 3.38 -37.37 -2.46
CA ALA A 27 3.83 -38.72 -2.08
C ALA A 27 5.30 -39.06 -1.61
N ARG A 28 5.39 -39.31 -0.29
CA ARG A 28 6.09 -40.35 0.53
C ARG A 28 7.06 -41.36 -0.12
N GLN A 29 8.18 -41.62 0.58
CA GLN A 29 8.72 -42.88 1.20
C GLN A 29 10.17 -42.57 1.67
N GLY A 30 10.75 -43.02 2.79
CA GLY A 30 10.44 -44.04 3.80
C GLY A 30 11.22 -43.79 5.11
N HIS A 31 11.02 -44.65 6.10
CA HIS A 31 11.57 -44.59 7.45
C HIS A 31 13.11 -44.53 7.50
N ASP A 32 13.64 -43.55 8.22
CA ASP A 32 14.65 -43.76 9.26
C ASP A 32 14.51 -42.64 10.30
N GLN A 33 14.48 -42.98 11.58
CA GLN A 33 14.48 -42.01 12.69
C GLN A 33 15.92 -41.56 12.96
N PRO A 34 16.24 -40.26 12.88
CA PRO A 34 17.38 -39.70 13.57
C PRO A 34 16.93 -39.15 14.93
N THR A 35 17.75 -39.45 15.92
CA THR A 35 17.65 -39.12 17.35
C THR A 35 17.31 -37.65 17.60
N ALA A 36 16.32 -37.39 18.45
CA ALA A 36 15.96 -36.04 18.88
C ALA A 36 17.04 -35.46 19.80
N GLY A 37 17.77 -34.44 19.32
CA GLY A 37 18.68 -33.65 20.14
C GLY A 37 19.40 -32.56 19.35
N GLY A 38 18.99 -31.30 19.55
CA GLY A 38 19.84 -30.12 19.28
C GLY A 38 19.55 -29.31 18.00
N GLY A 39 18.29 -28.97 17.72
CA GLY A 39 17.95 -28.00 16.65
C GLY A 39 17.86 -26.58 17.20
N GLY A 40 18.98 -25.86 17.25
CA GLY A 40 19.04 -24.45 17.66
C GLY A 40 20.10 -23.63 16.93
N TYR A 41 20.70 -24.18 15.87
CA TYR A 41 21.65 -23.49 15.01
C TYR A 41 21.04 -23.49 13.62
N LEU A 42 21.05 -22.34 12.95
CA LEU A 42 20.42 -22.03 11.68
C LEU A 42 19.05 -21.35 11.83
N ASP A 43 19.10 -20.12 12.36
CA ASP A 43 18.30 -19.05 11.76
C ASP A 43 18.86 -18.88 10.34
N GLU A 44 18.34 -19.70 9.43
CA GLU A 44 18.87 -19.92 8.08
C GLU A 44 18.51 -18.69 7.22
N CYS A 45 19.31 -17.62 7.32
CA CYS A 45 19.24 -16.53 6.34
C CYS A 45 19.51 -17.13 4.96
N THR A 46 18.49 -17.12 4.10
CA THR A 46 18.61 -17.64 2.73
C THR A 46 19.64 -16.78 1.99
N PRO A 47 20.48 -17.32 1.08
CA PRO A 47 21.50 -16.52 0.37
C PRO A 47 20.97 -15.23 -0.29
N SER A 48 19.70 -15.23 -0.72
CA SER A 48 19.00 -14.05 -1.24
C SER A 48 18.84 -12.94 -0.20
N GLN A 49 18.49 -13.28 1.04
CA GLN A 49 18.32 -12.33 2.15
C GLN A 49 19.65 -11.71 2.55
N LEU A 50 20.72 -12.51 2.58
CA LEU A 50 22.08 -12.01 2.85
C LEU A 50 22.54 -10.99 1.80
N TRP A 51 22.21 -11.22 0.53
CA TRP A 51 22.53 -10.27 -0.55
C TRP A 51 21.70 -8.99 -0.44
N GLU A 52 20.44 -9.10 -0.05
CA GLU A 52 19.58 -7.93 0.14
C GLU A 52 20.04 -7.07 1.33
N GLU A 53 20.42 -7.69 2.45
CA GLU A 53 21.02 -7.00 3.59
C GLU A 53 22.35 -6.31 3.24
N ALA A 54 23.21 -6.97 2.45
CA ALA A 54 24.45 -6.37 1.98
C ALA A 54 24.21 -5.11 1.13
N ARG A 55 23.24 -5.17 0.21
CA ARG A 55 22.85 -4.01 -0.61
C ARG A 55 22.27 -2.87 0.20
N LEU A 56 21.45 -3.17 1.22
CA LEU A 56 20.93 -2.15 2.13
C LEU A 56 22.03 -1.53 2.99
N ARG A 57 23.06 -2.30 3.35
CA ARG A 57 24.24 -1.79 4.06
C ARG A 57 25.04 -0.80 3.21
N GLU A 58 25.22 -1.09 1.92
CA GLU A 58 25.87 -0.15 0.99
C GLU A 58 25.16 1.21 0.96
N LEU A 59 23.82 1.22 0.98
CA LEU A 59 23.03 2.46 1.05
C LEU A 59 23.27 3.23 2.36
N ALA A 60 23.38 2.52 3.47
CA ALA A 60 23.67 3.13 4.77
C ALA A 60 25.09 3.72 4.82
N GLU A 61 26.08 3.01 4.26
CA GLU A 61 27.48 3.46 4.16
C GLU A 61 27.62 4.69 3.26
N MET A 62 26.78 4.81 2.21
CA MET A 62 26.68 6.02 1.37
C MET A 62 26.10 7.23 2.11
N GLY A 63 25.55 7.04 3.32
CA GLY A 63 24.97 8.13 4.13
C GLY A 63 23.51 8.39 3.85
N LEU A 64 22.77 7.42 3.27
CA LEU A 64 21.34 7.55 3.05
C LEU A 64 20.59 7.68 4.40
N PRO A 65 19.68 8.66 4.57
CA PRO A 65 18.96 8.82 5.83
C PRO A 65 18.17 7.58 6.25
N GLN A 66 18.12 7.32 7.56
CA GLN A 66 17.48 6.13 8.14
C GLN A 66 16.04 5.87 7.64
N VAL A 67 15.24 6.93 7.50
CA VAL A 67 13.86 6.81 7.00
C VAL A 67 13.78 6.18 5.61
N TRP A 68 14.75 6.44 4.74
CA TRP A 68 14.79 5.85 3.40
C TRP A 68 15.29 4.40 3.43
N LEU A 69 16.18 4.07 4.35
CA LEU A 69 16.57 2.67 4.60
C LEU A 69 15.40 1.84 5.12
N ASP A 70 14.55 2.43 5.98
CA ASP A 70 13.33 1.78 6.46
C ASP A 70 12.34 1.55 5.31
N VAL A 71 12.14 2.55 4.44
CA VAL A 71 11.34 2.40 3.21
C VAL A 71 11.91 1.30 2.32
N ALA A 72 13.23 1.28 2.08
CA ALA A 72 13.88 0.27 1.25
C ALA A 72 13.72 -1.15 1.82
N ARG A 73 13.75 -1.31 3.15
CA ARG A 73 13.45 -2.59 3.81
C ARG A 73 11.99 -3.02 3.64
N GLU A 74 11.07 -2.07 3.72
CA GLU A 74 9.63 -2.36 3.60
C GLU A 74 9.24 -2.79 2.18
N ILE A 75 9.80 -2.13 1.15
CA ILE A 75 9.41 -2.37 -0.24
C ILE A 75 10.39 -3.24 -1.03
N GLY A 76 11.55 -3.57 -0.44
CA GLY A 76 12.66 -4.26 -1.08
C GLY A 76 13.60 -3.32 -1.85
N TYR A 77 14.85 -3.77 -2.03
CA TYR A 77 15.91 -2.95 -2.64
C TYR A 77 15.59 -2.52 -4.09
N ASP A 78 15.15 -3.45 -4.95
CA ASP A 78 14.94 -3.13 -6.37
C ASP A 78 13.77 -2.16 -6.60
N PRO A 79 12.59 -2.32 -5.95
CA PRO A 79 11.53 -1.31 -6.00
C PRO A 79 11.99 0.07 -5.49
N PHE A 80 12.77 0.11 -4.40
CA PHE A 80 13.35 1.33 -3.89
C PHE A 80 14.26 2.02 -4.92
N MET A 81 15.18 1.29 -5.55
CA MET A 81 16.07 1.85 -6.58
C MET A 81 15.32 2.33 -7.83
N ARG A 82 14.19 1.72 -8.19
CA ARG A 82 13.32 2.23 -9.26
C ARG A 82 12.64 3.53 -8.86
N MET A 83 12.08 3.60 -7.66
CA MET A 83 11.46 4.81 -7.12
C MET A 83 12.48 5.95 -7.03
N TRP A 84 13.66 5.70 -6.45
CA TRP A 84 14.68 6.73 -6.27
C TRP A 84 15.16 7.31 -7.60
N ARG A 85 15.36 6.48 -8.64
CA ARG A 85 15.68 6.96 -9.99
C ARG A 85 14.61 7.90 -10.58
N VAL A 86 13.33 7.62 -10.34
CA VAL A 86 12.23 8.51 -10.77
C VAL A 86 12.31 9.84 -10.03
N LEU A 87 12.52 9.82 -8.71
CA LEU A 87 12.64 11.04 -7.89
C LEU A 87 13.86 11.88 -8.28
N ASP A 88 15.01 11.25 -8.51
CA ASP A 88 16.25 11.92 -8.92
C ASP A 88 16.14 12.59 -10.30
N SER A 89 15.39 11.97 -11.21
CA SER A 89 15.13 12.55 -12.54
C SER A 89 14.19 13.77 -12.53
N ALA A 90 13.42 13.97 -11.45
CA ALA A 90 12.44 15.05 -11.35
C ALA A 90 13.12 16.38 -11.02
N VAL A 91 13.13 17.31 -11.98
CA VAL A 91 13.80 18.60 -11.85
C VAL A 91 13.23 19.43 -10.69
N GLU A 92 11.92 19.34 -10.47
CA GLU A 92 11.20 20.02 -9.39
C GLU A 92 11.60 19.57 -7.97
N LEU A 93 12.28 18.43 -7.84
CA LEU A 93 12.77 17.93 -6.56
C LEU A 93 14.24 18.29 -6.31
N ARG A 94 14.93 18.92 -7.27
CA ARG A 94 16.32 19.31 -7.08
C ARG A 94 16.41 20.42 -6.04
N SER A 95 17.29 20.25 -5.06
CA SER A 95 17.62 21.32 -4.14
C SER A 95 18.64 22.28 -4.77
N ASP A 96 18.84 23.43 -4.15
CA ASP A 96 19.93 24.36 -4.50
C ASP A 96 21.32 23.74 -4.24
N SER A 97 21.39 22.63 -3.48
CA SER A 97 22.58 21.82 -3.34
C SER A 97 22.67 20.83 -4.49
N GLU A 98 23.72 20.93 -5.31
CA GLU A 98 23.87 20.16 -6.56
C GLU A 98 23.79 18.63 -6.40
N SER A 99 23.94 18.11 -5.18
CA SER A 99 23.96 16.67 -4.88
C SER A 99 22.74 16.15 -4.11
N MET A 100 21.68 16.95 -3.92
CA MET A 100 20.55 16.59 -3.05
C MET A 100 19.18 16.81 -3.71
N ILE A 101 18.25 15.90 -3.44
CA ILE A 101 16.83 16.04 -3.75
C ILE A 101 16.00 16.32 -2.48
N GLU A 102 14.97 17.15 -2.61
CA GLU A 102 14.02 17.46 -1.55
C GLU A 102 12.64 16.92 -1.89
N VAL A 103 12.24 15.87 -1.17
CA VAL A 103 10.94 15.21 -1.37
C VAL A 103 9.92 15.77 -0.38
N GLN A 104 9.03 16.64 -0.84
CA GLN A 104 7.92 17.16 -0.04
C GLN A 104 6.63 16.37 -0.30
N LEU A 105 6.26 15.49 0.63
CA LEU A 105 5.01 14.73 0.57
C LEU A 105 3.95 15.30 1.51
N ARG A 106 2.70 15.26 1.08
CA ARG A 106 1.56 15.48 1.99
C ARG A 106 1.56 14.37 3.04
N ARG A 107 1.21 14.73 4.28
CA ARG A 107 1.04 13.75 5.37
C ARG A 107 0.14 12.59 4.92
N PHE A 108 0.49 11.36 5.31
CA PHE A 108 -0.29 10.16 4.97
C PHE A 108 -1.77 10.28 5.39
N SER A 109 -2.06 10.93 6.51
CA SER A 109 -3.44 11.22 6.95
C SER A 109 -4.24 12.10 5.98
N SER A 110 -3.58 12.90 5.14
CA SER A 110 -4.22 13.65 4.06
C SER A 110 -4.68 12.73 2.94
N PHE A 111 -3.86 11.73 2.60
CA PHE A 111 -4.21 10.70 1.62
C PHE A 111 -5.35 9.81 2.14
N GLN A 112 -5.29 9.34 3.39
CA GLN A 112 -6.38 8.58 4.01
C GLN A 112 -7.71 9.36 3.98
N ARG A 113 -7.66 10.65 4.36
CA ARG A 113 -8.83 11.54 4.27
C ARG A 113 -9.35 11.68 2.84
N TYR A 114 -8.45 11.80 1.86
CA TYR A 114 -8.82 11.89 0.45
C TYR A 114 -9.51 10.61 -0.03
N GLN A 115 -8.93 9.44 0.25
CA GLN A 115 -9.51 8.14 -0.09
C GLN A 115 -10.89 7.95 0.53
N ARG A 116 -11.03 8.20 1.84
CA ARG A 116 -12.32 8.10 2.53
C ARG A 116 -13.39 9.01 1.95
N ASN A 117 -13.07 10.28 1.70
CA ASN A 117 -14.05 11.21 1.16
C ASN A 117 -14.49 10.77 -0.25
N ARG A 118 -13.55 10.34 -1.11
CA ARG A 118 -13.86 9.82 -2.44
C ARG A 118 -14.70 8.54 -2.37
N PHE A 119 -14.42 7.66 -1.41
CA PHE A 119 -15.20 6.46 -1.18
C PHE A 119 -16.63 6.78 -0.73
N ILE A 120 -16.80 7.69 0.24
CA ILE A 120 -18.13 8.16 0.67
C ILE A 120 -18.89 8.79 -0.50
N GLU A 121 -18.24 9.63 -1.30
CA GLU A 121 -18.85 10.23 -2.50
C GLU A 121 -19.34 9.17 -3.48
N ALA A 122 -18.53 8.13 -3.75
CA ALA A 122 -18.94 7.02 -4.61
C ALA A 122 -20.17 6.28 -4.05
N LEU A 123 -20.22 6.03 -2.74
CA LEU A 123 -21.36 5.35 -2.10
C LEU A 123 -22.63 6.22 -2.09
N VAL A 124 -22.50 7.54 -1.91
CA VAL A 124 -23.61 8.49 -2.03
C VAL A 124 -24.17 8.48 -3.45
N ASN A 125 -23.30 8.44 -4.47
CA ASN A 125 -23.69 8.40 -5.87
C ASN A 125 -24.40 7.09 -6.25
N MET A 126 -24.09 5.99 -5.56
CA MET A 126 -24.82 4.73 -5.68
C MET A 126 -26.18 4.74 -4.95
N GLY A 127 -26.54 5.84 -4.28
CA GLY A 127 -27.83 6.00 -3.60
C GLY A 127 -27.92 5.35 -2.23
N LEU A 128 -26.79 4.98 -1.61
CA LEU A 128 -26.80 4.33 -0.30
C LEU A 128 -27.25 5.27 0.82
N SER A 129 -27.92 4.69 1.81
CA SER A 129 -28.28 5.40 3.04
C SER A 129 -27.06 5.67 3.92
N THR A 130 -27.18 6.64 4.82
CA THR A 130 -26.09 7.02 5.72
C THR A 130 -25.60 5.87 6.60
N THR A 131 -26.49 5.01 7.09
CA THR A 131 -26.14 3.84 7.91
C THR A 131 -25.37 2.80 7.10
N GLU A 132 -25.77 2.56 5.86
CA GLU A 132 -25.05 1.63 4.97
C GLU A 132 -23.66 2.16 4.63
N ILE A 133 -23.54 3.46 4.35
CA ILE A 133 -22.24 4.11 4.10
C ILE A 133 -21.34 3.98 5.33
N GLN A 134 -21.88 4.22 6.53
CA GLN A 134 -21.11 4.12 7.78
C GLN A 134 -20.56 2.70 7.97
N ASN A 135 -21.39 1.69 7.75
CA ASN A 135 -20.99 0.29 7.86
C ASN A 135 -19.92 -0.09 6.82
N ARG A 136 -20.05 0.41 5.57
CA ARG A 136 -19.05 0.16 4.52
C ARG A 136 -17.73 0.85 4.83
N VAL A 137 -17.74 2.10 5.27
CA VAL A 137 -16.51 2.83 5.65
C VAL A 137 -15.78 2.12 6.78
N LYS A 138 -16.52 1.67 7.81
CA LYS A 138 -15.91 0.89 8.90
C LYS A 138 -15.32 -0.43 8.43
N ARG A 139 -16.05 -1.18 7.59
CA ARG A 139 -15.62 -2.50 7.12
C ARG A 139 -14.45 -2.45 6.13
N GLU A 140 -14.49 -1.55 5.17
CA GLU A 140 -13.56 -1.54 4.03
C GLU A 140 -12.37 -0.60 4.25
N LEU A 141 -12.52 0.45 5.07
CA LEU A 141 -11.43 1.39 5.40
C LEU A 141 -10.97 1.31 6.86
N GLY A 142 -11.63 0.54 7.72
CA GLY A 142 -11.32 0.47 9.15
C GLY A 142 -11.60 1.78 9.91
N GLU A 143 -12.27 2.75 9.29
CA GLU A 143 -12.50 4.07 9.90
C GLU A 143 -13.87 4.16 10.60
N GLU A 144 -13.85 4.57 11.87
CA GLU A 144 -15.08 4.84 12.61
C GLU A 144 -15.51 6.31 12.45
N LEU A 145 -16.65 6.51 11.77
CA LEU A 145 -17.25 7.82 11.60
C LEU A 145 -18.58 7.89 12.34
N SER A 146 -18.86 8.99 13.02
CA SER A 146 -20.20 9.27 13.52
C SER A 146 -21.15 9.60 12.36
N VAL A 147 -22.43 9.24 12.51
CA VAL A 147 -23.50 9.56 11.55
C VAL A 147 -23.51 11.04 11.20
N ARG A 148 -23.38 11.94 12.20
CA ARG A 148 -23.34 13.39 11.99
C ARG A 148 -22.14 13.84 11.14
N HIS A 149 -20.97 13.23 11.34
CA HIS A 149 -19.79 13.51 10.53
C HIS A 149 -20.02 13.06 9.09
N LEU A 150 -20.59 11.87 8.89
CA LEU A 150 -20.87 11.31 7.58
C LEU A 150 -21.88 12.16 6.80
N VAL A 151 -22.99 12.57 7.43
CA VAL A 151 -23.99 13.46 6.79
C VAL A 151 -23.33 14.75 6.28
N ARG A 152 -22.43 15.35 7.08
CA ARG A 152 -21.67 16.54 6.67
C ARG A 152 -20.75 16.27 5.47
N LEU A 153 -20.10 15.10 5.41
CA LEU A 153 -19.25 14.72 4.28
C LEU A 153 -20.07 14.44 3.03
N ALA A 154 -21.19 13.71 3.15
CA ALA A 154 -22.11 13.42 2.06
C ALA A 154 -22.77 14.70 1.49
N ALA A 155 -23.09 15.69 2.33
CA ALA A 155 -23.59 16.98 1.88
C ALA A 155 -22.54 17.75 1.05
N ARG A 156 -21.26 17.73 1.47
CA ARG A 156 -20.16 18.38 0.74
C ARG A 156 -19.85 17.69 -0.60
N GLY A 157 -19.90 16.36 -0.63
CA GLY A 157 -19.71 15.57 -1.84
C GLY A 157 -20.75 15.90 -2.91
N ARG A 158 -22.03 15.97 -2.54
CA ARG A 158 -23.12 16.36 -3.46
C ARG A 158 -22.93 17.74 -4.09
N GLY A 159 -22.37 18.70 -3.34
CA GLY A 159 -22.11 20.06 -3.85
C GLY A 159 -20.95 20.16 -4.84
N ARG A 160 -19.94 19.28 -4.76
CA ARG A 160 -18.81 19.26 -5.71
C ARG A 160 -19.14 18.59 -7.04
N ILE A 161 -20.25 17.87 -7.12
CA ILE A 161 -20.71 17.16 -8.33
C ILE A 161 -21.65 18.03 -9.17
N GLN A 162 -22.23 19.08 -8.58
CA GLN A 162 -23.14 20.02 -9.26
C GLN A 162 -22.43 21.28 -9.80
N ALA A 163 -21.13 21.42 -9.58
CA ALA A 163 -20.28 22.52 -10.06
C ALA A 163 -19.33 22.01 -11.15
#